data_AF-A0A5C2HHM8-F1
#
_entry.id   AF-A0A5C2HHM8-F1
#
_cell.length_a   1.000
_cell.length_b   1.000
_cell.length_c   1.000
_cell.angle_alpha   90.00
_cell.angle_beta   90.00
_cell.angle_gamma   90.00
#
_symmetry.space_group_name_H-M   'P 1'
#
loop_
_entity.id
_entity.type
_entity.pdbx_description
1 polymer ?
#
loop_
_entity_poly.entity_id
_entity_poly.type
_entity_poly.pdbx_seq_one_letter_code
_entity_poly.pdbx_strand_id
1 'polypeptide(L)'
;MANRSRLTLFWLVALTGLIAPWLNTCSLLLPATAPQSCRVKSVYDGDTTPLNCNGETIKTRFYCIDTPEMGQKPWGKQSRDHLRGIIGTEVTLKRHDTDRYGRGVAELFDATGQSVNLAMVRAGRAPAWLMVALLKLFSMTKNGL
;
A
#
# COMPACT_ATOMS: atom_id res chain seq x y z
N MET A 1 -1.39 -52.04 48.95
CA MET A 1 -1.98 -52.06 47.59
C MET A 1 -2.21 -50.62 47.15
N ALA A 2 -1.22 -50.00 46.50
CA ALA A 2 -1.23 -48.59 46.16
C ALA A 2 -2.01 -48.32 44.86
N ASN A 3 -2.73 -47.20 44.87
CA ASN A 3 -3.88 -46.87 44.05
C ASN A 3 -3.50 -46.57 42.57
N ARG A 4 -3.46 -47.61 41.72
CA ARG A 4 -3.15 -47.50 40.27
C ARG A 4 -4.04 -46.50 39.51
N SER A 5 -5.25 -46.23 39.99
CA SER A 5 -6.19 -45.30 39.35
C SER A 5 -5.83 -43.82 39.53
N ARG A 6 -5.03 -43.47 40.55
CA ARG A 6 -4.56 -42.09 40.77
C ARG A 6 -3.41 -41.71 39.85
N LEU A 7 -2.58 -42.68 39.45
CA LEU A 7 -1.50 -42.45 38.50
C LEU A 7 -2.03 -42.28 37.07
N THR A 8 -3.04 -43.05 36.66
CA THR A 8 -3.62 -42.94 35.31
C THR A 8 -4.32 -41.60 35.09
N LEU A 9 -4.98 -41.07 36.12
CA LEU A 9 -5.59 -39.74 36.09
C LEU A 9 -4.55 -38.62 35.94
N PHE A 10 -3.38 -38.77 36.58
CA PHE A 10 -2.29 -37.81 36.52
C PHE A 10 -1.69 -37.71 35.11
N TRP A 11 -1.51 -38.84 34.43
CA TRP A 11 -0.98 -38.86 33.06
C TRP A 11 -1.98 -38.34 32.01
N LEU A 12 -3.29 -38.53 32.21
CA LEU A 12 -4.33 -37.97 31.33
C LEU A 12 -4.39 -36.43 31.39
N VAL A 13 -4.24 -35.84 32.58
CA VAL A 13 -4.21 -34.37 32.76
C VAL A 13 -2.91 -33.76 32.23
N ALA A 14 -1.78 -34.46 32.36
CA ALA A 14 -0.50 -34.00 31.82
C ALA A 14 -0.48 -33.98 30.28
N LEU A 15 -1.13 -34.94 29.62
CA LEU A 15 -1.23 -35.00 28.16
C LEU A 15 -2.11 -33.89 27.58
N THR A 16 -3.23 -33.52 28.22
CA THR A 16 -4.09 -32.42 27.74
C THR A 16 -3.45 -31.04 27.93
N GLY A 17 -2.62 -30.86 28.97
CA GLY A 17 -1.89 -29.61 29.24
C GLY A 17 -0.74 -29.29 28.26
N LEU A 18 -0.20 -30.30 27.55
CA LEU A 18 0.89 -30.11 26.57
C LEU A 18 0.40 -29.82 25.14
N ILE A 19 -0.85 -30.17 24.82
CA ILE A 19 -1.44 -30.00 23.47
C ILE A 19 -2.32 -28.74 23.41
N ALA A 20 -2.94 -28.36 24.54
CA ALA A 20 -3.81 -27.18 24.64
C ALA A 20 -3.15 -25.81 24.31
N PRO A 21 -1.86 -25.53 24.64
CA PRO A 21 -1.32 -24.20 24.39
C PRO A 21 -1.00 -23.94 22.91
N TRP A 22 -1.08 -24.95 22.05
CA TRP A 22 -0.84 -24.84 20.59
C TRP A 22 -2.13 -24.76 19.76
N LEU A 23 -3.30 -24.85 20.39
CA LEU A 23 -4.61 -24.72 19.73
C LEU A 23 -5.25 -23.34 19.91
N ASN A 24 -4.60 -22.42 20.63
CA ASN A 24 -5.00 -21.01 20.63
C ASN A 24 -4.53 -20.37 19.32
N THR A 25 -5.34 -20.65 18.30
CA THR A 25 -5.65 -19.80 17.14
C THR A 25 -4.70 -18.64 16.97
N CYS A 26 -3.69 -18.88 16.15
CA CYS A 26 -3.03 -17.84 15.39
C CYS A 26 -4.09 -17.20 14.46
N SER A 27 -4.88 -16.29 15.01
CA SER A 27 -5.71 -15.38 14.22
C SER A 27 -4.77 -14.36 13.60
N LEU A 28 -4.15 -14.74 12.48
CA LEU A 28 -3.48 -13.82 11.57
C LEU A 28 -4.56 -12.92 10.92
N LEU A 29 -5.09 -11.97 11.70
CA LEU A 29 -5.68 -10.76 11.14
C LEU A 29 -4.53 -9.93 10.60
N LEU A 30 -4.04 -10.28 9.42
CA LEU A 30 -3.26 -9.34 8.62
C LEU A 30 -4.20 -8.18 8.33
N PRO A 31 -3.93 -6.96 8.82
CA PRO A 31 -4.70 -5.81 8.39
C PRO A 31 -4.36 -5.58 6.91
N ALA A 32 -5.17 -6.16 6.02
CA ALA A 32 -5.19 -5.74 4.64
C ALA A 32 -5.62 -4.27 4.68
N THR A 33 -4.69 -3.36 4.42
CA THR A 33 -4.97 -1.92 4.44
C THR A 33 -6.02 -1.67 3.37
N ALA A 34 -7.27 -1.47 3.80
CA ALA A 34 -8.38 -1.29 2.88
C ALA A 34 -8.11 -0.04 2.03
N PRO A 35 -8.48 -0.04 0.74
CA PRO A 35 -8.39 1.14 -0.09
C PRO A 35 -9.16 2.28 0.58
N GLN A 36 -8.51 3.43 0.78
CA GLN A 36 -9.08 4.56 1.50
C GLN A 36 -9.39 5.70 0.53
N SER A 37 -10.63 6.19 0.52
CA SER A 37 -10.98 7.37 -0.28
C SER A 37 -10.39 8.63 0.35
N CYS A 38 -9.75 9.45 -0.48
CA CYS A 38 -9.05 10.65 -0.07
C CYS A 38 -9.27 11.78 -1.07
N ARG A 39 -9.26 13.01 -0.57
CA ARG A 39 -9.33 14.23 -1.38
C ARG A 39 -7.92 14.79 -1.61
N VAL A 40 -7.60 15.12 -2.85
CA VAL A 40 -6.34 15.77 -3.20
C VAL A 40 -6.37 17.23 -2.74
N LYS A 41 -5.42 17.64 -1.89
CA LYS A 41 -5.34 19.04 -1.43
C LYS A 41 -4.51 19.89 -2.38
N SER A 42 -3.38 19.36 -2.84
CA SER A 42 -2.49 20.03 -3.78
C SER A 42 -1.54 19.02 -4.43
N VAL A 43 -0.80 19.49 -5.44
CA VAL A 43 0.24 18.74 -6.13
C VAL A 43 1.53 19.53 -6.05
N TYR A 44 2.53 18.99 -5.34
CA TYR A 44 3.80 19.67 -5.06
C TYR A 44 4.79 19.50 -6.21
N ASP A 45 5.08 18.26 -6.59
CA ASP A 45 5.91 17.81 -7.70
C ASP A 45 5.15 16.74 -8.52
N GLY A 46 5.83 15.87 -9.27
CA GLY A 46 5.19 14.83 -10.08
C GLY A 46 4.88 13.52 -9.34
N ASP A 47 5.24 13.36 -8.07
CA ASP A 47 5.02 12.14 -7.28
C ASP A 47 4.64 12.38 -5.81
N THR A 48 4.54 13.64 -5.37
CA THR A 48 4.25 14.05 -4.00
C THR A 48 2.97 14.89 -3.95
N THR A 49 1.96 14.35 -3.26
CA THR A 49 0.66 15.01 -3.09
C THR A 49 0.16 14.87 -1.65
N PRO A 50 -0.14 15.97 -0.94
CA PRO A 50 -0.88 15.90 0.31
C PRO A 50 -2.34 15.54 0.03
N LEU A 51 -2.81 14.49 0.70
CA LEU A 51 -4.17 13.99 0.62
C LEU A 51 -4.87 14.25 1.96
N ASN A 52 -6.15 14.61 1.90
CA ASN A 52 -7.01 14.60 3.07
C ASN A 52 -7.82 13.31 3.06
N CYS A 53 -7.62 12.46 4.06
CA CYS A 53 -8.37 11.23 4.21
C CYS A 53 -9.04 11.24 5.57
N ASN A 54 -10.37 11.17 5.62
CA ASN A 54 -11.14 11.17 6.87
C ASN A 54 -10.76 12.33 7.82
N GLY A 55 -10.46 13.53 7.27
CA GLY A 55 -10.06 14.71 8.05
C GLY A 55 -8.56 14.80 8.34
N GLU A 56 -7.79 13.72 8.22
CA GLU A 56 -6.34 13.72 8.41
C GLU A 56 -5.61 14.11 7.12
N THR A 57 -4.59 14.98 7.22
CA THR A 57 -3.75 15.33 6.06
C THR A 57 -2.51 14.46 6.02
N ILE A 58 -2.44 13.57 5.03
CA ILE A 58 -1.33 12.63 4.81
C ILE A 58 -0.50 13.14 3.63
N LYS A 59 0.79 13.41 3.86
CA LYS A 59 1.75 13.65 2.78
C LYS A 59 2.05 12.33 2.10
N THR A 60 1.71 12.20 0.82
CA THR A 60 1.81 10.94 0.08
C THR A 60 2.85 11.04 -1.03
N ARG A 61 3.76 10.07 -1.11
CA ARG A 61 4.68 9.85 -2.22
C ARG A 61 4.19 8.65 -3.04
N PHE A 62 4.29 8.74 -4.36
CA PHE A 62 3.80 7.69 -5.24
C PHE A 62 4.73 6.47 -5.16
N TYR A 63 4.12 5.30 -4.99
CA TYR A 63 4.83 4.04 -4.94
C TYR A 63 5.44 3.69 -6.31
N CYS A 64 6.72 3.29 -6.29
CA CYS A 64 7.51 2.77 -7.42
C CYS A 64 7.74 3.68 -8.63
N ILE A 65 7.44 4.96 -8.50
CA ILE A 65 7.82 5.98 -9.48
C ILE A 65 8.62 7.07 -8.78
N ASP A 66 9.45 7.74 -9.54
CA ASP A 66 10.20 8.90 -9.08
C ASP A 66 10.07 9.99 -10.14
N THR A 67 9.86 11.25 -9.75
CA THR A 67 9.74 12.34 -10.72
C THR A 67 10.83 13.38 -10.56
N PRO A 68 11.16 14.14 -11.63
CA PRO A 68 12.10 15.24 -11.53
C PRO A 68 11.64 16.25 -10.47
N GLU A 69 12.51 16.52 -9.51
CA GLU A 69 12.27 17.50 -8.47
C GLU A 69 12.00 18.89 -9.07
N MET A 70 11.23 19.72 -8.37
CA MET A 70 10.79 21.04 -8.87
C MET A 70 11.94 21.97 -9.32
N GLY A 71 13.13 21.81 -8.75
CA GLY A 71 14.34 22.56 -9.13
C GLY A 71 14.92 22.16 -10.50
N GLN A 72 14.61 20.96 -11.00
CA GLN A 72 15.11 20.42 -12.26
C GLN A 72 14.30 20.96 -13.44
N LYS A 73 14.68 22.14 -13.92
CA LYS A 73 14.01 22.82 -15.04
C LYS A 73 14.45 22.24 -16.39
N PRO A 74 13.52 22.03 -17.36
CA PRO A 74 12.08 22.29 -17.29
C PRO A 74 11.25 21.11 -16.75
N TRP A 75 11.85 19.94 -16.58
CA TRP A 75 11.14 18.66 -16.41
C TRP A 75 10.27 18.57 -15.15
N GLY A 76 10.70 19.14 -14.02
CA GLY A 76 9.91 19.12 -12.78
C GLY A 76 8.57 19.82 -12.93
N LYS A 77 8.56 20.99 -13.60
CA LYS A 77 7.30 21.71 -13.90
C LYS A 77 6.40 20.89 -14.82
N GLN A 78 6.97 20.29 -15.87
CA GLN A 78 6.20 19.49 -16.83
C GLN A 78 5.56 18.26 -16.19
N SER A 79 6.30 17.56 -15.31
CA SER A 79 5.78 16.38 -14.62
C SER A 79 4.64 16.74 -13.66
N ARG A 80 4.83 17.77 -12.83
CA ARG A 80 3.79 18.28 -11.93
C ARG A 80 2.54 18.75 -12.66
N ASP A 81 2.71 19.52 -13.73
CA ASP A 81 1.59 20.07 -14.49
C ASP A 81 0.81 18.96 -15.21
N HIS A 82 1.49 17.90 -15.66
CA HIS A 82 0.83 16.70 -16.16
C HIS A 82 0.05 15.98 -15.05
N LEU A 83 0.66 15.78 -13.87
CA LEU A 83 0.00 15.17 -12.73
C LEU A 83 -1.27 15.91 -12.36
N ARG A 84 -1.24 17.25 -12.30
CA ARG A 84 -2.43 18.09 -12.06
C ARG A 84 -3.56 17.90 -13.07
N GLY A 85 -3.22 17.57 -14.31
CA GLY A 85 -4.19 17.32 -15.36
C GLY A 85 -4.88 15.95 -15.26
N ILE A 86 -4.25 14.98 -14.60
CA ILE A 86 -4.76 13.60 -14.50
C ILE A 86 -5.25 13.24 -13.09
N ILE A 87 -4.69 13.85 -12.05
CA ILE A 87 -5.05 13.58 -10.67
C ILE A 87 -6.33 14.35 -10.36
N GLY A 88 -7.45 13.63 -10.37
CA GLY A 88 -8.76 14.21 -10.03
C GLY A 88 -8.81 14.74 -8.59
N THR A 89 -9.96 15.28 -8.21
CA THR A 89 -10.17 15.82 -6.85
C THR A 89 -10.23 14.73 -5.80
N GLU A 90 -10.77 13.56 -6.15
CA GLU A 90 -10.91 12.40 -5.27
C GLU A 90 -10.15 11.22 -5.83
N VAL A 91 -9.43 10.52 -4.95
CA VAL A 91 -8.58 9.39 -5.28
C VAL A 91 -8.73 8.30 -4.22
N THR A 92 -8.58 7.06 -4.65
CA THR A 92 -8.44 5.94 -3.72
C THR A 92 -6.96 5.72 -3.44
N LEU A 93 -6.57 5.82 -2.17
CA LEU A 93 -5.23 5.58 -1.66
C LEU A 93 -5.07 4.11 -1.27
N LYS A 94 -4.10 3.44 -1.88
CA LYS A 94 -3.58 2.14 -1.45
C LYS A 94 -2.18 2.32 -0.87
N ARG A 95 -2.09 2.38 0.46
CA ARG A 95 -0.81 2.56 1.16
C ARG A 95 0.00 1.26 1.12
N HIS A 96 1.31 1.40 0.89
CA HIS A 96 2.28 0.32 0.91
C HIS A 96 3.24 0.43 2.09
N ASP A 97 3.69 1.65 2.39
CA ASP A 97 4.70 1.86 3.43
C ASP A 97 4.65 3.31 3.96
N THR A 98 5.51 3.62 4.92
CA THR A 98 5.84 4.99 5.36
C THR A 98 7.34 5.20 5.21
N ASP A 99 7.74 6.26 4.51
CA ASP A 99 9.17 6.53 4.33
C ASP A 99 9.82 7.09 5.61
N ARG A 100 11.16 7.18 5.60
CA ARG A 100 11.96 7.72 6.72
C ARG A 100 11.63 9.17 7.10
N TYR A 101 10.96 9.91 6.22
CA TYR A 101 10.57 11.30 6.42
C TYR A 101 9.11 11.43 6.91
N GLY A 102 8.45 10.30 7.19
CA GLY A 102 7.06 10.26 7.65
C GLY A 102 6.03 10.46 6.55
N ARG A 103 6.40 10.35 5.27
CA ARG A 103 5.43 10.40 4.15
C ARG A 103 4.87 9.01 3.89
N GLY A 104 3.57 8.91 3.65
CA GLY A 104 2.96 7.67 3.20
C GLY A 104 3.41 7.33 1.77
N VAL A 105 3.86 6.11 1.53
CA VAL A 105 4.19 5.62 0.19
C VAL A 105 3.00 4.82 -0.32
N ALA A 106 2.38 5.27 -1.42
CA ALA A 106 1.09 4.72 -1.85
C ALA A 106 0.88 4.72 -3.37
N GLU A 107 -0.02 3.85 -3.81
CA GLU A 107 -0.62 3.91 -5.14
C GLU A 107 -1.92 4.69 -5.07
N LEU A 108 -2.12 5.59 -6.05
CA LEU A 108 -3.37 6.33 -6.18
C LEU A 108 -4.16 5.82 -7.38
N PHE A 109 -5.46 5.68 -7.18
CA PHE A 109 -6.42 5.33 -8.22
C PHE A 109 -7.44 6.45 -8.38
N ASP A 110 -7.77 6.80 -9.63
CA ASP A 110 -8.82 7.77 -9.92
C ASP A 110 -10.22 7.21 -9.65
N ALA A 111 -11.26 8.02 -9.88
CA ALA A 111 -12.64 7.62 -9.70
C ALA A 111 -13.09 6.45 -10.60
N THR A 112 -12.37 6.18 -11.69
CA THR A 112 -12.61 5.05 -12.60
C THR A 112 -11.85 3.79 -12.20
N GLY A 113 -11.04 3.86 -11.14
CA GLY A 113 -10.18 2.76 -10.69
C GLY A 113 -8.87 2.63 -11.47
N GLN A 114 -8.50 3.61 -12.30
CA GLN A 114 -7.23 3.59 -13.02
C GLN A 114 -6.09 4.12 -12.17
N SER A 115 -4.92 3.49 -12.27
CA SER A 115 -3.74 3.90 -11.51
C SER A 115 -3.12 5.19 -12.06
N VAL A 116 -3.12 6.24 -11.23
CA VAL A 116 -2.49 7.53 -11.54
C VAL A 116 -0.97 7.35 -11.65
N ASN A 117 -0.37 6.53 -10.78
CA ASN A 117 1.06 6.21 -10.83
C ASN A 117 1.44 5.65 -12.21
N LEU A 118 0.65 4.72 -12.74
CA LEU A 118 0.92 4.12 -14.04
C LEU A 118 0.70 5.10 -15.20
N ALA A 119 -0.31 5.96 -15.10
CA ALA A 119 -0.55 7.01 -16.09
C ALA A 119 0.66 7.95 -16.21
N MET A 120 1.30 8.31 -15.10
CA MET A 120 2.55 9.11 -15.09
C MET A 120 3.68 8.42 -15.85
N VAL A 121 3.84 7.11 -15.69
CA VAL A 121 4.87 6.31 -16.37
C VAL A 121 4.57 6.19 -17.86
N ARG A 122 3.32 5.90 -18.23
CA ARG A 122 2.88 5.79 -19.64
C ARG A 122 3.07 7.11 -20.39
N ALA A 123 2.88 8.24 -19.72
CA ALA A 123 3.11 9.56 -20.27
C ALA A 123 4.60 9.96 -20.35
N GLY A 124 5.53 9.11 -19.87
CA GLY A 124 6.96 9.42 -19.83
C GLY A 124 7.32 10.55 -18.87
N ARG A 125 6.45 10.81 -17.86
CA ARG A 125 6.63 11.91 -16.89
C ARG A 125 7.30 11.47 -15.59
N ALA A 126 7.48 10.16 -15.41
CA ALA A 126 8.16 9.56 -14.28
C ALA A 126 8.94 8.32 -14.75
N PRO A 127 10.27 8.21 -14.53
CA PRO A 127 10.91 6.91 -14.51
C PRO A 127 10.29 6.02 -13.43
N ALA A 128 10.02 4.77 -13.78
CA ALA A 128 9.57 3.76 -12.83
C ALA A 128 10.70 2.75 -12.60
N TRP A 129 10.75 2.19 -11.39
CA TRP A 129 11.70 1.11 -11.11
C TRP A 129 11.36 -0.12 -11.95
N LEU A 130 12.37 -0.58 -12.71
CA LEU A 130 12.24 -1.56 -13.80
C LEU A 130 11.42 -2.79 -13.40
N MET A 131 11.64 -3.30 -12.18
CA MET A 131 10.98 -4.51 -11.67
C MET A 131 9.46 -4.33 -11.49
N VAL A 132 9.02 -3.21 -10.95
CA VAL A 132 7.60 -2.99 -10.59
C VAL A 132 6.80 -2.45 -11.77
N ALA A 133 7.45 -1.64 -12.61
CA ALA A 133 6.88 -1.12 -13.85
C ALA A 133 6.53 -2.27 -14.81
N LEU A 134 7.47 -3.19 -15.05
CA LEU A 134 7.28 -4.34 -15.92
C LEU A 134 6.13 -5.23 -15.41
N LEU A 135 6.12 -5.60 -14.13
CA LEU A 135 5.09 -6.47 -13.57
C LEU A 135 3.68 -5.89 -13.75
N LYS A 136 3.50 -4.59 -13.52
CA LYS A 136 2.20 -3.91 -13.66
C LYS A 136 1.76 -3.72 -15.09
N LEU A 137 2.68 -3.35 -16.00
CA LEU A 137 2.39 -3.24 -17.42
C LEU A 137 1.94 -4.61 -17.97
N PHE A 138 2.64 -5.68 -17.63
CA PHE A 138 2.29 -7.04 -18.03
C PHE A 138 0.98 -7.55 -17.40
N SER A 139 0.71 -7.24 -16.12
CA SER A 139 -0.53 -7.64 -15.46
C SER A 139 -1.76 -6.96 -16.06
N MET A 140 -1.65 -5.69 -16.49
CA MET A 140 -2.78 -5.00 -17.14
C MET A 140 -3.04 -5.50 -18.56
N THR A 141 -2.01 -5.87 -19.33
CA THR A 141 -2.21 -6.45 -20.67
C THR A 141 -2.95 -7.78 -20.64
N LYS A 142 -2.95 -8.50 -19.51
CA LYS A 142 -3.70 -9.76 -19.35
C LYS A 142 -5.14 -9.59 -18.88
N ASN A 143 -5.49 -8.44 -18.30
CA ASN A 143 -6.83 -8.15 -17.76
C ASN A 143 -7.67 -7.27 -18.72
N GLY A 144 -7.23 -7.10 -19.96
CA GLY A 144 -7.81 -6.19 -20.95
C GLY A 144 -8.03 -6.81 -22.33
N LEU A 145 -8.46 -8.09 -22.37
CA LEU A 145 -9.09 -8.76 -23.51
C LEU A 145 -10.30 -9.54 -22.99
#